data_AF-A0A0E0JUE3-F1
#
_entry.id   AF-A0A0E0JUE3-F1
#
_cell.length_a   1.000
_cell.length_b   1.000
_cell.length_c   1.000
_cell.angle_alpha   90.00
_cell.angle_beta   90.00
_cell.angle_gamma   90.00
#
_symmetry.space_group_name_H-M   'P 1'
#
loop_
_entity.id
_entity.type
_entity.pdbx_description
1 polymer ?
#
loop_
_entity_poly.entity_id
_entity_poly.type
_entity_poly.pdbx_seq_one_letter_code
_entity_poly.pdbx_strand_id
1 'polypeptide(L)'
;MKTILASETMEIPDGVTVHVAAKVVTVEGPRGKLTRDFKHLNLDFQLLEVDGVRKLQVDAWFGTRRTMAAIRTAISHVQNLITGVTKGYRYKMRFVYAHFPINASITNSNTAIEIRNFLGEKKVRKVDMLEGVTILRSEKVKDELVLDGNDIELVSRSAALINQKCHVKNKDIRKFLDGIYVSDKGTITEDHWNMTAALAGTLEYKTKIYKRDLCLHVHELIAWVNLLSLFFPLLISCSLAQCNENKKTEQNELKGYMHLWLCSFVLSCCI
;
A
#
# COMPACT_ATOMS: atom_id res chain seq x y z
N MET A 1 9.69 -31.24 -19.92
CA MET A 1 10.89 -31.45 -19.09
C MET A 1 10.51 -31.18 -17.63
N LYS A 2 10.91 -32.05 -16.69
CA LYS A 2 10.69 -31.84 -15.25
C LYS A 2 11.94 -31.20 -14.67
N THR A 3 11.78 -30.09 -13.97
CA THR A 3 12.89 -29.44 -13.26
C THR A 3 13.13 -30.18 -11.95
N ILE A 4 14.37 -30.48 -11.61
CA ILE A 4 14.69 -31.32 -10.44
C ILE A 4 14.30 -30.61 -9.15
N LEU A 5 14.69 -29.34 -9.01
CA LEU A 5 14.32 -28.49 -7.88
C LEU A 5 14.02 -27.09 -8.40
N ALA A 6 12.89 -26.55 -7.96
CA ALA A 6 12.56 -25.13 -8.10
C ALA A 6 12.24 -24.60 -6.71
N SER A 7 12.98 -23.58 -6.28
CA SER A 7 12.87 -22.96 -4.97
C SER A 7 12.67 -21.47 -5.14
N GLU A 8 11.72 -20.90 -4.42
CA GLU A 8 11.59 -19.44 -4.27
C GLU A 8 11.59 -19.10 -2.78
N THR A 9 12.20 -17.96 -2.45
CA THR A 9 12.31 -17.48 -1.06
C THR A 9 11.63 -16.13 -0.91
N MET A 10 11.11 -15.87 0.28
CA MET A 10 10.47 -14.62 0.66
C MET A 10 10.94 -14.21 2.05
N GLU A 11 11.21 -12.91 2.22
CA GLU A 11 11.62 -12.35 3.50
C GLU A 11 10.39 -11.98 4.34
N ILE A 12 10.42 -12.31 5.63
CA ILE A 12 9.35 -11.99 6.57
C ILE A 12 9.74 -10.70 7.30
N PRO A 13 8.87 -9.65 7.29
CA PRO A 13 9.16 -8.40 7.99
C PRO A 13 9.12 -8.58 9.51
N ASP A 14 9.85 -7.71 10.22
CA ASP A 14 9.88 -7.70 11.68
C ASP A 14 8.49 -7.43 12.28
N GLY A 15 8.17 -8.11 13.38
CA GLY A 15 6.88 -7.98 14.06
C GLY A 15 5.76 -8.87 13.51
N VAL A 16 6.06 -9.76 12.56
CA VAL A 16 5.14 -10.78 12.06
C VAL A 16 5.68 -12.16 12.38
N THR A 17 4.87 -13.01 13.01
CA THR A 17 5.22 -14.41 13.29
C THR A 17 4.51 -15.32 12.30
N VAL A 18 5.27 -16.17 11.63
CA VAL A 18 4.77 -17.16 10.69
C VAL A 18 5.05 -18.55 11.26
N HIS A 19 4.01 -19.33 11.45
CA HIS A 19 4.12 -20.74 11.81
C HIS A 19 3.63 -21.60 10.65
N VAL A 20 4.41 -22.63 10.32
CA VAL A 20 4.11 -23.57 9.24
C VAL A 20 4.04 -24.97 9.82
N ALA A 21 2.89 -25.62 9.71
CA ALA A 21 2.69 -27.00 10.15
C ALA A 21 1.90 -27.77 9.08
N ALA A 22 2.45 -28.88 8.58
CA ALA A 22 1.78 -29.74 7.60
C ALA A 22 1.17 -28.99 6.39
N LYS A 23 1.90 -28.00 5.84
CA LYS A 23 1.48 -27.12 4.72
C LYS A 23 0.29 -26.20 5.04
N VAL A 24 -0.05 -26.05 6.31
CA VAL A 24 -0.93 -25.01 6.83
C VAL A 24 -0.04 -23.87 7.32
N VAL A 25 -0.28 -22.68 6.79
CA VAL A 25 0.46 -21.46 7.14
C VAL A 25 -0.44 -20.60 8.01
N THR A 26 0.01 -20.35 9.22
CA THR A 26 -0.62 -19.43 10.18
C THR A 26 0.27 -18.22 10.33
N VAL A 27 -0.29 -17.04 10.08
CA VAL A 27 0.39 -15.75 10.19
C VAL A 27 -0.28 -14.95 11.30
N GLU A 28 0.51 -14.49 12.26
CA GLU A 28 0.05 -13.66 13.36
C GLU A 28 0.75 -12.29 13.29
N GLY A 29 -0.02 -11.25 13.58
CA GLY A 29 0.45 -9.89 13.58
C GLY A 29 -0.44 -8.99 14.43
N PRO A 30 -0.19 -7.67 14.40
CA PRO A 30 -0.83 -6.73 15.32
C PRO A 30 -2.35 -6.64 15.13
N ARG A 31 -2.86 -6.85 13.90
CA ARG A 31 -4.31 -6.77 13.61
C ARG A 31 -5.06 -8.07 13.81
N GLY A 32 -4.36 -9.19 14.07
CA GLY A 32 -4.97 -10.50 14.29
C GLY A 32 -4.19 -11.65 13.66
N LYS A 33 -4.89 -12.78 13.52
CA LYS A 33 -4.35 -14.05 13.03
C LYS A 33 -5.09 -14.49 11.77
N LEU A 34 -4.35 -14.91 10.75
CA LEU A 34 -4.89 -15.50 9.53
C LEU A 34 -4.28 -16.88 9.30
N THR A 35 -5.10 -17.82 8.82
CA THR A 35 -4.70 -19.20 8.56
C THR A 35 -5.08 -19.58 7.14
N ARG A 36 -4.17 -20.22 6.41
CA ARG A 36 -4.42 -20.74 5.07
C ARG A 36 -3.83 -22.13 4.85
N ASP A 37 -4.59 -22.96 4.14
CA ASP A 37 -4.25 -24.34 3.86
C ASP A 37 -3.73 -24.51 2.42
N PHE A 38 -2.50 -25.01 2.27
CA PHE A 38 -1.89 -25.31 0.96
C PHE A 38 -1.76 -26.82 0.67
N LYS A 39 -2.53 -27.67 1.37
CA LYS A 39 -2.47 -29.14 1.24
C LYS A 39 -2.76 -29.67 -0.17
N HIS A 40 -3.51 -28.91 -0.97
CA HIS A 40 -3.83 -29.25 -2.36
C HIS A 40 -2.62 -29.08 -3.31
N LEU A 41 -1.56 -28.41 -2.87
CA LEU A 41 -0.34 -28.19 -3.64
C LEU A 41 0.75 -29.14 -3.16
N ASN A 42 1.42 -29.78 -4.11
CA ASN A 42 2.60 -30.62 -3.85
C ASN A 42 3.84 -29.73 -3.72
N LEU A 43 3.85 -28.86 -2.71
CA LEU A 43 4.94 -27.94 -2.37
C LEU A 43 5.40 -28.17 -0.95
N ASP A 44 6.68 -27.97 -0.69
CA ASP A 44 7.25 -28.06 0.64
C ASP A 44 7.57 -26.65 1.14
N PHE A 45 7.15 -26.36 2.37
CA PHE A 45 7.34 -25.07 3.01
C PHE A 45 8.36 -25.22 4.12
N GLN A 46 9.40 -24.40 4.10
CA GLN A 46 10.45 -24.38 5.11
C GLN A 46 10.64 -22.96 5.62
N LEU A 47 10.81 -22.84 6.94
CA LEU A 47 11.23 -21.60 7.58
C LEU A 47 12.74 -21.70 7.75
N LEU A 48 13.47 -20.83 7.06
CA LEU A 48 14.92 -20.69 7.19
C LEU A 48 15.25 -19.43 7.98
N GLU A 49 16.22 -19.54 8.86
CA GLU A 49 16.85 -18.40 9.52
C GLU A 49 18.24 -18.24 8.92
N VAL A 50 18.43 -17.22 8.09
CA VAL A 50 19.72 -16.92 7.45
C VAL A 50 20.07 -15.49 7.82
N ASP A 51 21.25 -15.30 8.43
CA ASP A 51 21.79 -14.00 8.83
C ASP A 51 20.87 -13.19 9.78
N GLY A 52 20.13 -13.87 10.65
CA GLY A 52 19.18 -13.25 11.59
C GLY A 52 17.86 -12.80 10.97
N VAL A 53 17.70 -12.93 9.64
CA VAL A 53 16.46 -12.62 8.93
C VAL A 53 15.68 -13.91 8.68
N ARG A 54 14.41 -13.92 9.09
CA ARG A 54 13.51 -15.05 8.86
C ARG A 54 13.03 -15.06 7.42
N LYS A 55 13.31 -16.14 6.69
CA LYS A 55 12.91 -16.35 5.31
C LYS A 55 11.98 -17.55 5.19
N LEU A 56 10.90 -17.39 4.46
CA LEU A 56 10.04 -18.49 4.03
C LEU A 56 10.56 -19.01 2.69
N GLN A 57 10.99 -20.28 2.65
CA GLN A 57 11.34 -20.97 1.44
C GLN A 57 10.20 -21.91 1.02
N VAL A 58 9.87 -21.88 -0.28
CA VAL A 58 8.89 -22.77 -0.89
C VAL A 58 9.56 -23.56 -2.00
N ASP A 59 9.57 -24.89 -1.85
CA ASP A 59 10.26 -25.80 -2.74
C ASP A 59 9.28 -26.71 -3.49
N ALA A 60 9.59 -26.98 -4.75
CA ALA A 60 8.95 -28.03 -5.54
C ALA A 60 10.01 -28.98 -6.10
N TRP A 61 9.95 -30.23 -5.68
CA TRP A 61 10.75 -31.32 -6.23
C TRP A 61 10.11 -31.89 -7.49
N PHE A 62 10.92 -32.16 -8.51
CA PHE A 62 10.48 -32.74 -9.79
C PHE A 62 9.30 -31.98 -10.42
N GLY A 63 9.37 -30.65 -10.36
CA GLY A 63 8.30 -29.76 -10.77
C GLY A 63 7.96 -29.84 -12.26
N THR A 64 6.67 -29.94 -12.55
CA THR A 64 6.13 -29.65 -13.88
C THR A 64 5.89 -28.14 -14.02
N ARG A 65 5.62 -27.64 -15.24
CA ARG A 65 5.28 -26.22 -15.44
C ARG A 65 4.12 -25.74 -14.56
N ARG A 66 3.13 -26.62 -14.28
CA ARG A 66 1.99 -26.32 -13.42
C ARG A 66 2.39 -26.15 -11.94
N THR A 67 3.28 -27.01 -11.43
CA THR A 67 3.72 -26.91 -10.03
C THR A 67 4.68 -25.75 -9.82
N MET A 68 5.53 -25.44 -10.79
CA MET A 68 6.40 -24.25 -10.71
C MET A 68 5.58 -22.95 -10.63
N ALA A 69 4.49 -22.84 -11.40
CA ALA A 69 3.58 -21.69 -11.29
C ALA A 69 2.89 -21.60 -9.92
N ALA A 70 2.65 -22.75 -9.28
CA ALA A 70 2.01 -22.81 -7.97
C ALA A 70 2.90 -22.24 -6.84
N ILE A 71 4.23 -22.31 -6.97
CA ILE A 71 5.19 -21.74 -6.01
C ILE A 71 4.93 -20.23 -5.86
N ARG A 72 4.94 -19.52 -7.00
CA ARG A 72 4.72 -18.07 -7.03
C ARG A 72 3.34 -17.69 -6.48
N THR A 73 2.30 -18.48 -6.77
CA THR A 73 0.97 -18.22 -6.19
C THR A 73 0.95 -18.40 -4.69
N ALA A 74 1.61 -19.43 -4.16
CA ALA A 74 1.69 -19.66 -2.71
C ALA A 74 2.40 -18.49 -2.02
N ILE A 75 3.52 -18.02 -2.58
CA ILE A 75 4.25 -16.85 -2.07
C ILE A 75 3.36 -15.61 -2.08
N SER A 76 2.68 -15.32 -3.19
CA SER A 76 1.75 -14.18 -3.26
C SER A 76 0.62 -14.26 -2.23
N HIS A 77 0.07 -15.46 -1.99
CA HIS A 77 -0.92 -15.63 -0.93
C HIS A 77 -0.34 -15.33 0.44
N VAL A 78 0.86 -15.82 0.77
CA VAL A 78 1.50 -15.52 2.07
C VAL A 78 1.84 -14.02 2.20
N GLN A 79 2.32 -13.37 1.14
CA GLN A 79 2.53 -11.91 1.12
C GLN A 79 1.23 -11.15 1.45
N ASN A 80 0.11 -11.60 0.88
CA ASN A 80 -1.18 -11.01 1.16
C ASN A 80 -1.63 -11.22 2.62
N LEU A 81 -1.32 -12.37 3.22
CA LEU A 81 -1.60 -12.60 4.64
C LEU A 81 -0.77 -11.66 5.53
N ILE A 82 0.53 -11.51 5.24
CA ILE A 82 1.45 -10.63 5.99
C ILE A 82 0.97 -9.17 5.93
N THR A 83 0.67 -8.69 4.73
CA THR A 83 0.13 -7.33 4.53
C THR A 83 -1.25 -7.15 5.17
N GLY A 84 -2.08 -8.19 5.17
CA GLY A 84 -3.38 -8.21 5.85
C GLY A 84 -3.29 -8.06 7.38
N VAL A 85 -2.38 -8.79 8.03
CA VAL A 85 -2.21 -8.72 9.51
C VAL A 85 -1.48 -7.46 9.98
N THR A 86 -0.69 -6.82 9.12
CA THR A 86 0.04 -5.58 9.45
C THR A 86 -0.78 -4.35 9.12
N LYS A 87 -1.19 -4.21 7.86
CA LYS A 87 -1.83 -2.99 7.32
C LYS A 87 -3.33 -3.14 7.16
N GLY A 88 -3.81 -4.34 6.82
CA GLY A 88 -5.20 -4.62 6.47
C GLY A 88 -5.61 -4.02 5.12
N TYR A 89 -6.71 -4.51 4.55
CA TYR A 89 -7.19 -4.14 3.23
C TYR A 89 -8.43 -3.26 3.29
N ARG A 90 -8.48 -2.29 2.37
CA ARG A 90 -9.58 -1.36 2.19
C ARG A 90 -10.01 -1.31 0.73
N TYR A 91 -11.28 -1.61 0.48
CA TYR A 91 -11.89 -1.53 -0.85
C TYR A 91 -12.90 -0.39 -0.84
N LYS A 92 -12.73 0.58 -1.75
CA LYS A 92 -13.69 1.67 -1.93
C LYS A 92 -14.61 1.31 -3.10
N MET A 93 -15.90 1.35 -2.84
CA MET A 93 -16.95 1.14 -3.82
C MET A 93 -17.74 2.44 -4.01
N ARG A 94 -18.13 2.74 -5.25
CA ARG A 94 -18.95 3.92 -5.57
C ARG A 94 -20.25 3.54 -6.23
N PHE A 95 -21.31 4.26 -5.89
CA PHE A 95 -22.60 4.14 -6.54
C PHE A 95 -22.60 4.95 -7.84
N VAL A 96 -23.07 4.32 -8.92
CA VAL A 96 -23.30 4.97 -10.21
C VAL A 96 -24.79 4.85 -10.50
N TYR A 97 -25.42 5.97 -10.83
CA TYR A 97 -26.84 6.03 -11.19
C TYR A 97 -27.11 7.21 -12.11
N ALA A 98 -28.08 7.06 -13.03
CA ALA A 98 -28.53 8.15 -13.89
C ALA A 98 -29.74 8.91 -13.30
N HIS A 99 -30.87 8.20 -13.11
CA HIS A 99 -32.14 8.82 -12.70
C HIS A 99 -32.65 8.36 -11.35
N PHE A 100 -32.48 7.08 -11.01
CA PHE A 100 -32.95 6.52 -9.75
C PHE A 100 -31.82 6.54 -8.72
N PRO A 101 -31.87 7.39 -7.67
CA PRO A 101 -30.84 7.41 -6.65
C PRO A 101 -30.87 6.09 -5.86
N ILE A 102 -29.70 5.44 -5.76
CA ILE A 102 -29.56 4.16 -5.07
C ILE A 102 -29.34 4.44 -3.58
N ASN A 103 -30.15 3.82 -2.72
CA ASN A 103 -30.02 3.95 -1.28
C ASN A 103 -29.39 2.69 -0.69
N ALA A 104 -28.21 2.82 -0.08
CA ALA A 104 -27.53 1.73 0.62
C ALA A 104 -27.61 1.93 2.13
N SER A 105 -28.33 1.07 2.84
CA SER A 105 -28.41 1.07 4.31
C SER A 105 -27.60 -0.09 4.88
N ILE A 106 -26.69 0.22 5.80
CA ILE A 106 -25.90 -0.76 6.52
C ILE A 106 -26.77 -1.30 7.68
N THR A 107 -26.88 -2.61 7.79
CA THR A 107 -27.74 -3.33 8.74
C THR A 107 -26.89 -4.33 9.53
N ASN A 108 -27.36 -4.79 10.70
CA ASN A 108 -26.70 -5.80 11.53
C ASN A 108 -25.26 -5.42 11.91
N SER A 109 -25.07 -4.32 12.65
CA SER A 109 -23.76 -3.94 13.20
C SER A 109 -22.62 -3.99 12.16
N ASN A 110 -22.87 -3.45 10.96
CA ASN A 110 -21.93 -3.35 9.83
C ASN A 110 -21.58 -4.65 9.08
N THR A 111 -22.35 -5.71 9.28
CA THR A 111 -22.12 -7.01 8.63
C THR A 111 -23.02 -7.28 7.42
N ALA A 112 -24.11 -6.53 7.22
CA ALA A 112 -24.98 -6.67 6.06
C ALA A 112 -25.28 -5.32 5.40
N ILE A 113 -25.47 -5.33 4.09
CA ILE A 113 -25.90 -4.16 3.31
C ILE A 113 -27.24 -4.43 2.66
N GLU A 114 -28.16 -3.48 2.82
CA GLU A 114 -29.42 -3.45 2.10
C GLU A 114 -29.38 -2.37 1.03
N ILE A 115 -29.62 -2.75 -0.21
CA ILE A 115 -29.67 -1.85 -1.36
C ILE A 115 -31.14 -1.70 -1.76
N ARG A 116 -31.61 -0.45 -1.75
CA ARG A 116 -32.99 -0.06 -2.06
C ARG A 116 -33.01 0.86 -3.29
N ASN A 117 -34.13 0.86 -3.99
CA ASN A 117 -34.38 1.71 -5.16
C ASN A 117 -33.41 1.49 -6.33
N PHE A 118 -32.85 0.28 -6.46
CA PHE A 118 -32.00 -0.07 -7.60
C PHE A 118 -32.85 -0.14 -8.88
N LEU A 119 -32.57 0.72 -9.86
CA LEU A 119 -33.34 0.84 -11.12
C LEU A 119 -34.85 1.08 -10.92
N GLY A 120 -35.27 1.63 -9.77
CA GLY A 120 -36.68 1.83 -9.41
C GLY A 120 -37.39 0.58 -8.89
N GLU A 121 -36.66 -0.50 -8.56
CA GLU A 121 -37.25 -1.69 -7.96
C GLU A 121 -37.75 -1.43 -6.53
N LYS A 122 -38.95 -1.92 -6.22
CA LYS A 122 -39.48 -1.96 -4.84
C LYS A 122 -38.84 -3.06 -3.97
N LYS A 123 -38.18 -4.04 -4.60
CA LYS A 123 -37.52 -5.16 -3.90
C LYS A 123 -36.22 -4.69 -3.27
N VAL A 124 -36.05 -4.96 -1.98
CA VAL A 124 -34.79 -4.72 -1.27
C VAL A 124 -33.81 -5.86 -1.57
N ARG A 125 -32.61 -5.52 -2.04
CA ARG A 125 -31.53 -6.48 -2.28
C ARG A 125 -30.60 -6.46 -1.05
N LYS A 126 -30.61 -7.53 -0.26
CA LYS A 126 -29.72 -7.68 0.91
C LYS A 126 -28.47 -8.47 0.52
N VAL A 127 -27.28 -8.06 0.97
CA VAL A 127 -26.04 -8.82 0.82
C VAL A 127 -25.39 -8.93 2.19
N ASP A 128 -25.14 -10.16 2.61
CA ASP A 128 -24.43 -10.45 3.85
C ASP A 128 -22.92 -10.49 3.56
N MET A 129 -22.14 -9.85 4.41
CA MET A 129 -20.68 -9.86 4.29
C MET A 129 -20.11 -11.15 4.88
N LEU A 130 -18.90 -11.46 4.44
CA LEU A 130 -18.13 -12.57 5.00
C LEU A 130 -17.52 -12.18 6.35
N GLU A 131 -17.12 -13.19 7.11
CA GLU A 131 -16.57 -13.03 8.45
C GLU A 131 -15.34 -12.11 8.46
N GLY A 132 -15.27 -11.23 9.45
CA GLY A 132 -14.14 -10.30 9.63
C GLY A 132 -14.09 -9.14 8.63
N VAL A 133 -15.13 -8.95 7.80
CA VAL A 133 -15.27 -7.79 6.91
C VAL A 133 -16.33 -6.83 7.47
N THR A 134 -15.95 -5.57 7.62
CA THR A 134 -16.84 -4.50 8.11
C THR A 134 -17.11 -3.49 7.01
N ILE A 135 -18.36 -3.02 6.92
CA ILE A 135 -18.76 -1.98 5.99
C ILE A 135 -18.85 -0.64 6.72
N LEU A 136 -18.25 0.38 6.13
CA LEU A 136 -18.35 1.77 6.58
C LEU A 136 -18.86 2.64 5.43
N ARG A 137 -19.64 3.68 5.76
CA ARG A 137 -19.99 4.72 4.79
C ARG A 137 -18.98 5.85 4.92
N SER A 138 -18.38 6.26 3.80
CA SER A 138 -17.48 7.42 3.80
C SER A 138 -18.26 8.70 4.10
N GLU A 139 -17.78 9.51 5.03
CA GLU A 139 -18.34 10.84 5.32
C GLU A 139 -17.81 11.89 4.34
N LYS A 140 -16.57 11.73 3.89
CA LYS A 140 -15.85 12.71 3.06
C LYS A 140 -16.39 12.79 1.64
N VAL A 141 -16.85 11.66 1.11
CA VAL A 141 -17.33 11.53 -0.26
C VAL A 141 -18.73 10.94 -0.22
N LYS A 142 -19.67 11.68 -0.80
CA LYS A 142 -21.04 11.21 -0.99
C LYS A 142 -21.03 9.98 -1.90
N ASP A 143 -21.94 9.04 -1.63
CA ASP A 143 -22.16 7.89 -2.50
C ASP A 143 -20.92 6.97 -2.63
N GLU A 144 -20.17 6.83 -1.52
CA GLU A 144 -19.04 5.91 -1.40
C GLU A 144 -19.20 4.97 -0.20
N LEU A 145 -18.85 3.71 -0.42
CA LEU A 145 -18.90 2.63 0.55
C LEU A 145 -17.52 2.02 0.69
N VAL A 146 -17.07 1.84 1.93
CA VAL A 146 -15.74 1.33 2.25
C VAL A 146 -15.89 -0.02 2.91
N LEU A 147 -15.24 -1.04 2.34
CA LEU A 147 -15.12 -2.36 2.95
C LEU A 147 -13.72 -2.49 3.53
N ASP A 148 -13.67 -2.71 4.84
CA ASP A 148 -12.44 -2.93 5.59
C ASP A 148 -12.38 -4.38 6.08
N GLY A 149 -11.20 -4.99 5.99
CA GLY A 149 -10.98 -6.33 6.52
C GLY A 149 -9.51 -6.75 6.47
N ASN A 150 -9.19 -7.84 7.16
CA ASN A 150 -7.82 -8.34 7.24
C ASN A 150 -7.47 -9.29 6.07
N ASP A 151 -8.41 -10.12 5.60
CA ASP A 151 -8.20 -11.06 4.49
C ASP A 151 -8.68 -10.46 3.16
N ILE A 152 -7.76 -10.35 2.19
CA ILE A 152 -8.04 -9.81 0.85
C ILE A 152 -9.12 -10.59 0.10
N GLU A 153 -9.18 -11.91 0.25
CA GLU A 153 -10.10 -12.74 -0.52
C GLU A 153 -11.53 -12.58 -0.01
N LEU A 154 -11.70 -12.46 1.30
CA LEU A 154 -13.00 -12.25 1.92
C LEU A 154 -13.53 -10.83 1.63
N VAL A 155 -12.66 -9.82 1.73
CA VAL A 155 -13.01 -8.44 1.37
C VAL A 155 -13.39 -8.35 -0.11
N SER A 156 -12.57 -8.89 -0.99
CA SER A 156 -12.80 -8.87 -2.44
C SER A 156 -14.06 -9.65 -2.84
N ARG A 157 -14.30 -10.82 -2.23
CA ARG A 157 -15.50 -11.62 -2.49
C ARG A 157 -16.76 -10.90 -2.03
N SER A 158 -16.72 -10.24 -0.86
CA SER A 158 -17.84 -9.45 -0.35
C SER A 158 -18.19 -8.29 -1.29
N ALA A 159 -17.18 -7.57 -1.79
CA ALA A 159 -17.37 -6.53 -2.79
C ALA A 159 -17.93 -7.08 -4.12
N ALA A 160 -17.46 -8.26 -4.55
CA ALA A 160 -17.94 -8.93 -5.75
C ALA A 160 -19.42 -9.36 -5.64
N LEU A 161 -19.86 -9.83 -4.47
CA LEU A 161 -21.26 -10.19 -4.22
C LEU A 161 -22.19 -8.98 -4.34
N ILE A 162 -21.75 -7.81 -3.86
CA ILE A 162 -22.48 -6.55 -4.04
C ILE A 162 -22.62 -6.23 -5.53
N ASN A 163 -21.51 -6.26 -6.29
CA ASN A 163 -21.53 -5.97 -7.72
C ASN A 163 -22.41 -6.96 -8.50
N GLN A 164 -22.31 -8.25 -8.20
CA GLN A 164 -23.13 -9.29 -8.83
C GLN A 164 -24.63 -9.10 -8.55
N LYS A 165 -24.99 -8.71 -7.32
CA LYS A 165 -26.36 -8.36 -6.98
C LYS A 165 -26.82 -7.06 -7.62
N CYS A 166 -25.93 -6.20 -8.09
CA CYS A 166 -26.26 -4.94 -8.77
C CYS A 166 -26.17 -5.02 -10.30
N HIS A 167 -26.01 -6.21 -10.89
CA HIS A 167 -26.06 -6.32 -12.34
C HIS A 167 -27.49 -6.17 -12.88
N VAL A 168 -27.63 -5.29 -13.87
CA VAL A 168 -28.86 -5.13 -14.65
C VAL A 168 -29.02 -6.34 -15.57
N LYS A 169 -30.20 -6.97 -15.53
CA LYS A 169 -30.57 -8.08 -16.42
C LYS A 169 -31.65 -7.60 -17.41
N ASN A 170 -31.72 -8.25 -18.57
CA ASN A 170 -32.74 -8.04 -19.60
C ASN A 170 -32.78 -6.60 -20.18
N LYS A 171 -31.68 -5.85 -20.10
CA LYS A 171 -31.50 -4.53 -20.72
C LYS A 171 -30.08 -4.41 -21.29
N ASP A 172 -29.84 -3.44 -22.19
CA ASP A 172 -28.50 -3.18 -22.72
C ASP A 172 -27.60 -2.56 -21.64
N ILE A 173 -26.57 -3.30 -21.25
CA ILE A 173 -25.58 -2.92 -20.23
C ILE A 173 -24.76 -1.68 -20.59
N ARG A 174 -24.68 -1.31 -21.87
CA ARG A 174 -23.91 -0.14 -22.31
C ARG A 174 -24.65 1.17 -22.07
N LYS A 175 -25.99 1.10 -21.97
CA LYS A 175 -26.84 2.26 -21.69
C LYS A 175 -27.21 2.36 -20.21
N PHE A 176 -27.42 1.22 -19.55
CA PHE A 176 -27.74 1.15 -18.13
C PHE A 176 -26.51 0.77 -17.32
N LEU A 177 -25.77 1.79 -16.88
CA LEU A 177 -24.56 1.67 -16.06
C LEU A 177 -24.86 1.79 -14.55
N ASP A 178 -26.15 1.75 -14.17
CA ASP A 178 -26.57 1.84 -12.77
C ASP A 178 -26.03 0.63 -12.00
N GLY A 179 -25.29 0.87 -10.93
CA GLY A 179 -24.56 -0.18 -10.23
C GLY A 179 -23.69 0.33 -9.08
N ILE A 180 -23.04 -0.61 -8.40
CA ILE A 180 -22.05 -0.33 -7.37
C ILE A 180 -20.76 -1.01 -7.77
N TYR A 181 -19.73 -0.21 -8.02
CA TYR A 181 -18.47 -0.69 -8.57
C TYR A 181 -17.31 -0.42 -7.61
N VAL A 182 -16.30 -1.28 -7.66
CA VAL A 182 -15.04 -1.04 -6.94
C VAL A 182 -14.26 0.04 -7.68
N SER A 183 -13.98 1.14 -6.99
CA SER A 183 -13.18 2.26 -7.53
C SER A 183 -11.71 2.06 -7.22
N ASP A 184 -11.39 1.89 -5.93
CA ASP A 184 -10.00 1.76 -5.46
C ASP A 184 -9.81 0.50 -4.63
N LYS A 185 -8.61 -0.06 -4.72
CA LYS A 185 -8.11 -1.14 -3.86
C LYS A 185 -6.85 -0.64 -3.17
N GLY A 186 -6.85 -0.64 -1.84
CA GLY A 186 -5.71 -0.16 -1.07
C GLY A 186 -5.59 -0.84 0.29
N THR A 187 -4.67 -0.33 1.11
CA THR A 187 -4.51 -0.71 2.51
C THR A 187 -5.20 0.29 3.42
N ILE A 188 -5.50 -0.11 4.65
CA ILE A 188 -6.13 0.78 5.64
C ILE A 188 -5.12 1.79 6.19
N THR A 189 -3.95 1.31 6.57
CA THR A 189 -2.80 2.18 6.86
C THR A 189 -2.17 2.54 5.52
N GLU A 190 -2.27 3.81 5.17
CA GLU A 190 -1.51 4.38 4.06
C GLU A 190 -0.07 4.55 4.57
N ASP A 191 0.90 3.89 3.93
CA ASP A 191 2.28 4.31 4.11
C ASP A 191 2.34 5.69 3.47
N HIS A 192 2.31 6.75 4.28
CA HIS A 192 2.69 8.06 3.80
C HIS A 192 4.10 7.89 3.27
N TRP A 193 4.26 7.89 1.95
CA TRP A 193 5.57 7.97 1.35
C TRP A 193 6.10 9.34 1.82
N ASN A 194 6.88 9.33 2.89
CA ASN A 194 7.59 10.52 3.29
C ASN A 194 8.56 10.76 2.14
N MET A 195 8.31 11.79 1.33
CA MET A 195 9.16 12.18 0.20
C MET A 195 10.64 12.27 0.57
N THR A 196 10.93 12.45 1.87
CA THR A 196 12.27 12.43 2.46
C THR A 196 12.99 11.08 2.33
N ALA A 197 12.29 9.94 2.43
CA ALA A 197 12.92 8.62 2.36
C ALA A 197 13.36 8.24 0.93
N ALA A 198 12.61 8.65 -0.09
CA ALA A 198 13.01 8.43 -1.49
C ALA A 198 14.13 9.39 -1.94
N LEU A 199 14.16 10.61 -1.39
CA LEU A 199 15.30 11.52 -1.59
C LEU A 199 16.57 10.99 -0.91
N ALA A 200 16.46 10.35 0.25
CA ALA A 200 17.59 9.66 0.90
C ALA A 200 18.09 8.48 0.06
N GLY A 201 17.20 7.62 -0.45
CA GLY A 201 17.58 6.50 -1.31
C GLY A 201 18.18 6.90 -2.67
N THR A 202 17.75 8.02 -3.25
CA THR A 202 18.36 8.55 -4.48
C THR A 202 19.72 9.20 -4.23
N LEU A 203 19.94 9.82 -3.07
CA LEU A 203 21.26 10.33 -2.65
C LEU A 203 22.27 9.19 -2.37
N GLU A 204 21.84 8.08 -1.76
CA GLU A 204 22.68 6.89 -1.58
C GLU A 204 23.06 6.21 -2.91
N TYR A 205 22.14 6.17 -3.87
CA TYR A 205 22.45 5.62 -5.21
C TYR A 205 23.43 6.51 -5.99
N LYS A 206 23.28 7.85 -5.90
CA LYS A 206 24.21 8.80 -6.54
C LYS A 206 25.60 8.75 -5.91
N THR A 207 25.72 8.63 -4.59
CA THR A 207 27.03 8.53 -3.92
C THR A 207 27.75 7.21 -4.18
N LYS A 208 27.03 6.10 -4.43
CA LYS A 208 27.63 4.83 -4.88
C LYS A 208 28.15 4.85 -6.31
N ILE A 209 27.49 5.58 -7.21
CA ILE A 209 27.95 5.75 -8.60
C ILE A 209 29.20 6.63 -8.66
N TYR A 210 29.24 7.75 -7.92
CA TYR A 210 30.42 8.62 -7.90
C TYR A 210 31.62 8.06 -7.11
N LYS A 211 31.44 6.99 -6.32
CA LYS A 211 32.54 6.33 -5.60
C LYS A 211 33.36 5.33 -6.44
N ARG A 212 32.92 4.96 -7.65
CA ARG A 212 33.76 4.16 -8.57
C ARG A 212 34.63 5.01 -9.50
N ASP A 213 34.30 6.30 -9.69
CA ASP A 213 34.96 7.14 -10.71
C ASP A 213 35.78 8.32 -10.15
N LEU A 214 35.94 8.46 -8.83
CA LEU A 214 36.83 9.49 -8.26
C LEU A 214 37.79 8.91 -7.21
N CYS A 215 38.64 8.00 -7.65
CA CYS A 215 39.90 7.70 -6.96
C CYS A 215 41.01 8.61 -7.54
N LEU A 216 40.89 9.95 -7.40
CA LEU A 216 42.02 10.88 -7.63
C LEU A 216 41.84 12.33 -7.14
N HIS A 217 40.72 12.73 -6.53
CA HIS A 217 40.54 14.11 -6.03
C HIS A 217 40.04 14.21 -4.58
N VAL A 218 40.24 13.17 -3.77
CA VAL A 218 39.73 13.14 -2.38
C VAL A 218 40.68 13.78 -1.37
N HIS A 219 41.91 14.15 -1.76
CA HIS A 219 42.88 14.72 -0.82
C HIS A 219 42.82 16.26 -0.67
N GLU A 220 42.17 16.99 -1.58
CA GLU A 220 42.08 18.47 -1.49
C GLU A 220 40.76 19.00 -0.92
N LEU A 221 39.67 18.23 -0.98
CA LEU A 221 38.36 18.67 -0.47
C LEU A 221 38.18 18.51 1.04
N ILE A 222 38.93 17.61 1.69
CA ILE A 222 38.90 17.43 3.15
C ILE A 222 39.54 18.63 3.88
N ALA A 223 40.47 19.35 3.23
CA ALA A 223 41.06 20.57 3.78
C ALA A 223 40.09 21.76 3.83
N TRP A 224 39.11 21.83 2.92
CA TRP A 224 38.12 22.90 2.87
C TRP A 224 36.97 22.72 3.87
N VAL A 225 36.53 21.49 4.10
CA VAL A 225 35.44 21.19 5.05
C VAL A 225 35.87 21.47 6.50
N ASN A 226 37.13 21.19 6.85
CA ASN A 226 37.67 21.48 8.19
C ASN A 226 37.92 22.98 8.45
N LEU A 227 38.03 23.80 7.39
CA LEU A 227 38.15 25.26 7.49
C LEU A 227 36.78 25.94 7.66
N LEU A 228 35.72 25.36 7.10
CA LEU A 228 34.35 25.85 7.25
C LEU A 228 33.73 25.55 8.63
N SER A 229 34.16 24.49 9.32
CA SER A 229 33.67 24.16 10.67
C SER A 229 34.18 25.11 11.77
N LEU A 230 35.17 25.95 11.48
CA LEU A 230 35.69 26.96 12.42
C LEU A 230 34.95 28.31 12.37
N PHE A 231 34.11 28.55 11.36
CA PHE A 231 33.41 29.83 11.18
C PHE A 231 31.93 29.82 11.63
N PHE A 232 31.36 28.64 11.91
CA PHE A 232 29.94 28.51 12.26
C PHE A 232 29.53 28.97 13.69
N PRO A 233 30.42 29.08 14.71
CA PRO A 233 29.97 29.53 16.04
C PRO A 233 29.67 31.04 16.16
N LEU A 234 30.06 31.89 15.21
CA LEU A 234 29.91 33.35 15.31
C LEU A 234 28.59 33.90 14.77
N LEU A 235 27.78 33.09 14.07
CA LEU A 235 26.50 33.51 13.49
C LEU A 235 25.29 33.19 14.37
N ILE A 236 25.45 32.35 15.39
CA ILE A 236 24.36 31.94 16.30
C ILE A 236 24.26 32.89 17.53
N SER A 237 25.32 33.61 17.88
CA SER A 237 25.27 34.63 18.95
C SER A 237 24.67 35.97 18.52
N CYS A 238 24.55 36.23 17.21
CA CYS A 238 24.05 37.53 16.71
C CYS A 238 22.53 37.55 16.46
N SER A 239 21.87 36.40 16.24
CA SER A 239 20.42 36.36 15.93
C SER A 239 19.49 36.33 17.15
N LEU A 240 19.99 35.97 18.34
CA LEU A 240 19.23 35.94 19.59
C LEU A 240 19.06 37.31 20.25
N ALA A 241 19.74 38.36 19.78
CA ALA A 241 19.64 39.72 20.32
C ALA A 241 18.61 40.62 19.62
N GLN A 242 18.10 40.25 18.44
CA GLN A 242 17.21 41.12 17.64
C GLN A 242 15.75 40.63 17.55
N CYS A 243 15.41 39.45 18.08
CA CYS A 243 14.07 38.86 17.96
C CYS A 243 13.21 39.09 19.22
N ASN A 244 13.20 40.33 19.72
CA ASN A 244 12.31 40.73 20.80
C ASN A 244 11.71 42.11 20.52
N GLU A 245 11.22 42.34 19.30
CA GLU A 245 10.26 43.42 19.02
C GLU A 245 9.60 43.24 17.64
N ASN A 246 8.27 43.38 17.62
CA ASN A 246 7.39 43.65 16.48
C ASN A 246 6.84 42.49 15.63
N LYS A 247 5.67 42.02 16.09
CA LYS A 247 4.59 41.43 15.29
C LYS A 247 4.01 42.47 14.30
N LYS A 248 3.65 42.00 13.10
CA LYS A 248 2.79 42.57 12.03
C LYS A 248 3.55 43.08 10.79
N THR A 249 3.90 42.16 9.88
CA THR A 249 3.85 42.32 8.39
C THR A 249 4.53 41.11 7.70
N GLU A 250 3.89 39.95 7.63
CA GLU A 250 4.48 38.75 6.98
C GLU A 250 3.49 38.04 6.02
N GLN A 251 2.75 38.79 5.19
CA GLN A 251 1.94 38.16 4.13
C GLN A 251 2.27 38.57 2.69
N ASN A 252 3.20 39.51 2.47
CA ASN A 252 3.52 39.98 1.11
C ASN A 252 4.94 39.67 0.60
N GLU A 253 5.87 39.17 1.42
CA GLU A 253 7.25 38.88 0.96
C GLU A 253 7.49 37.45 0.45
N LEU A 254 6.60 36.50 0.77
CA LEU A 254 6.72 35.11 0.33
C LEU A 254 6.47 34.89 -1.17
N LYS A 255 5.90 35.88 -1.89
CA LYS A 255 5.69 35.80 -3.35
C LYS A 255 6.92 36.20 -4.18
N GLY A 256 7.89 36.89 -3.60
CA GLY A 256 9.12 37.31 -4.31
C GLY A 256 10.18 36.21 -4.43
N TYR A 257 10.32 35.37 -3.41
CA TYR A 257 11.37 34.35 -3.35
C TYR A 257 11.12 33.13 -4.24
N MET A 258 9.86 32.84 -4.59
CA MET A 258 9.51 31.72 -5.47
C MET A 258 9.86 31.98 -6.95
N HIS A 259 9.94 33.25 -7.36
CA HIS A 259 10.20 33.63 -8.75
C HIS A 259 11.71 33.70 -9.08
N LEU A 260 12.59 33.95 -8.10
CA LEU A 260 14.04 33.90 -8.30
C LEU A 260 14.58 32.47 -8.36
N TRP A 261 13.95 31.52 -7.67
CA TRP A 261 14.43 30.14 -7.63
C TRP A 261 14.15 29.36 -8.93
N LEU A 262 13.03 29.65 -9.61
CA LEU A 262 12.73 29.06 -10.93
C LEU A 262 13.64 29.61 -12.05
N CYS A 263 14.18 30.83 -11.93
CA CYS A 263 15.06 31.41 -12.95
C CYS A 263 16.49 30.82 -12.93
N SER A 264 17.01 30.44 -11.76
CA SER A 264 18.35 29.84 -11.67
C SER A 264 18.40 28.37 -12.10
N PHE A 265 17.28 27.65 -12.05
CA PHE A 265 17.24 26.22 -12.43
C PHE A 265 17.18 26.01 -13.95
N VAL A 266 16.60 26.96 -14.70
CA VAL A 266 16.53 26.89 -16.17
C VAL A 266 17.89 27.22 -16.82
N LEU A 267 18.74 28.02 -16.17
CA LEU A 267 20.03 28.42 -16.72
C LEU A 267 21.15 27.37 -16.57
N SER A 268 20.98 26.36 -15.71
CA SER A 268 21.99 25.30 -15.51
C SER A 268 21.72 24.04 -16.34
N CYS A 269 20.63 24.00 -17.12
CA CYS A 269 20.25 22.84 -17.93
C CYS A 269 20.53 23.01 -19.44
N CYS A 270 21.11 24.16 -19.83
CA CYS A 270 21.66 24.42 -21.16
C CYS A 270 23.09 24.93 -21.00
N ILE A 271 24.05 24.02 -20.83
CA ILE A 271 25.47 24.02 -21.25
C ILE A 271 26.09 22.71 -20.74
#